data_AF-A0A815MM23-F1
#
_entry.id   AF-A0A815MM23-F1
#
_cell.length_a   1.000
_cell.length_b   1.000
_cell.length_c   1.000
_cell.angle_alpha   90.00
_cell.angle_beta   90.00
_cell.angle_gamma   90.00
#
_symmetry.space_group_name_H-M   'P 1'
#
loop_
_entity.id
_entity.type
_entity.pdbx_description
1 polymer ?
#
loop_
_entity_poly.entity_id
_entity_poly.type
_entity_poly.pdbx_seq_one_letter_code
_entity_poly.pdbx_strand_id
1 'polypeptide(L)'
;MAGTYDSEQQRMIDRIRCIAFREARDAGATFINRQWIAEKVHRTTRFVTEWWEKSYDQCFADYSNSGPKLKLSQASRDTILNASGKQRKSCSVVAKEIAEKHGEYVVPRTINNYRHREGLKPFHVIPKSLKTETHISDRLWLCDWLKDWTKEDFLHLAPSDEFYVWTVRRPNYQNDRIWARSIEDIEQDERYREMVNHQTCIGVFIMFTCKRLLWVIKDKGESWTGEYFRDVILTQNVFPFLKK
;
A
#
# COMPACT_ATOMS: atom_id res chain seq x y z
N MET A 1 30.00 13.16 18.95
CA MET A 1 30.55 12.11 18.07
C MET A 1 30.35 10.73 18.71
N ALA A 2 29.11 10.27 18.80
CA ALA A 2 28.75 8.94 19.28
C ALA A 2 28.22 8.17 18.08
N GLY A 3 28.83 7.04 17.68
CA GLY A 3 28.28 6.32 16.52
C GLY A 3 29.00 5.12 15.94
N THR A 4 30.20 4.71 16.37
CA THR A 4 30.90 3.57 15.72
C THR A 4 31.55 2.54 16.66
N TYR A 5 31.66 2.80 17.97
CA TYR A 5 32.43 1.95 18.89
C TYR A 5 31.63 0.89 19.68
N ASP A 6 30.33 0.74 19.42
CA ASP A 6 29.47 -0.11 20.24
C ASP A 6 28.56 -1.06 19.43
N SER A 7 29.11 -1.62 18.35
CA SER A 7 28.47 -2.74 17.66
C SER A 7 28.67 -4.05 18.44
N GLU A 8 27.78 -5.03 18.26
CA GLU A 8 27.97 -6.35 18.89
C GLU A 8 29.23 -7.06 18.39
N GLN A 9 29.62 -6.83 17.13
CA GLN A 9 30.91 -7.29 16.60
C GLN A 9 32.10 -6.69 17.37
N GLN A 10 32.06 -5.39 17.67
CA GLN A 10 33.11 -4.74 18.47
C GLN A 10 33.11 -5.27 19.90
N ARG A 11 31.94 -5.46 20.51
CA ARG A 11 31.82 -6.05 21.86
C ARG A 11 32.40 -7.46 21.89
N MET A 12 32.16 -8.27 20.87
CA MET A 12 32.74 -9.62 20.74
C MET A 12 34.28 -9.56 20.68
N ILE A 13 34.84 -8.67 19.85
CA ILE A 13 36.30 -8.45 19.77
C ILE A 13 36.87 -8.03 21.13
N ASP A 14 36.17 -7.14 21.85
CA ASP A 14 36.60 -6.65 23.15
C ASP A 14 36.56 -7.77 24.21
N ARG A 15 35.57 -8.68 24.16
CA ARG A 15 35.51 -9.89 25.03
C ARG A 15 36.72 -10.79 24.80
N ILE A 16 37.04 -11.09 23.54
CA ILE A 16 38.20 -11.91 23.14
C ILE A 16 39.50 -11.26 23.63
N ARG A 17 39.65 -9.95 23.46
CA ARG A 17 40.83 -9.20 23.93
C ARG A 17 41.00 -9.27 25.45
N CYS A 18 39.90 -9.24 26.21
CA CYS A 18 39.97 -9.38 27.68
C CYS A 18 40.56 -10.73 28.09
N ILE A 19 40.17 -11.82 27.42
CA ILE A 19 40.69 -13.17 27.68
C ILE A 19 42.15 -13.27 27.25
N ALA A 20 42.49 -12.79 26.06
CA ALA A 20 43.87 -12.82 25.55
C ALA A 20 44.84 -12.04 26.45
N PHE A 21 44.44 -10.86 26.96
CA PHE A 21 45.27 -10.10 27.89
C PHE A 21 45.40 -10.77 29.26
N ARG A 22 44.38 -11.50 29.74
CA ARG A 22 44.52 -12.34 30.93
C ARG A 22 45.54 -13.45 30.69
N GLU A 23 45.46 -14.15 29.56
CA GLU A 23 46.42 -15.22 29.23
C GLU A 23 47.85 -14.69 29.15
N ALA A 24 48.06 -13.51 28.57
CA ALA A 24 49.36 -12.85 28.56
C ALA A 24 49.87 -12.50 29.97
N ARG A 25 48.98 -12.04 30.87
CA ARG A 25 49.30 -11.81 32.28
C ARG A 25 49.73 -13.11 32.96
N ASP A 26 48.96 -14.17 32.77
CA ASP A 26 49.21 -15.48 33.37
C ASP A 26 50.50 -16.12 32.83
N ALA A 27 50.90 -15.76 31.60
CA ALA A 27 52.19 -16.12 30.99
C ALA A 27 53.37 -15.24 31.45
N GLY A 28 53.18 -14.31 32.40
CA GLY A 28 54.25 -13.55 33.04
C GLY A 28 54.25 -12.04 32.78
N ALA A 29 53.32 -11.50 32.00
CA ALA A 29 53.17 -10.04 31.82
C ALA A 29 52.44 -9.41 33.03
N THR A 30 53.10 -9.38 34.19
CA THR A 30 52.52 -9.01 35.49
C THR A 30 52.01 -7.57 35.59
N PHE A 31 52.42 -6.67 34.69
CA PHE A 31 51.90 -5.30 34.61
C PHE A 31 50.46 -5.23 34.11
N ILE A 32 49.96 -6.28 33.45
CA ILE A 32 48.59 -6.34 32.94
C ILE A 32 47.64 -6.59 34.12
N ASN A 33 46.85 -5.57 34.46
CA ASN A 33 45.79 -5.67 35.44
C ASN A 33 44.44 -5.28 34.83
N ARG A 34 43.33 -5.50 35.56
CA ARG A 34 41.98 -5.27 35.04
C ARG A 34 41.73 -3.81 34.62
N GLN A 35 42.35 -2.85 35.32
CA GLN A 35 42.27 -1.43 34.99
C GLN A 35 42.97 -1.13 33.66
N TRP A 36 44.17 -1.68 33.48
CA TRP A 36 44.93 -1.57 32.24
C TRP A 36 44.17 -2.17 31.05
N ILE A 37 43.55 -3.34 31.22
CA ILE A 37 42.73 -3.97 30.17
C ILE A 37 41.55 -3.07 29.82
N ALA A 38 40.83 -2.56 30.82
CA ALA A 38 39.66 -1.69 30.62
C ALA A 38 40.00 -0.46 29.79
N GLU A 39 41.15 0.16 30.06
CA GLU A 39 41.68 1.28 29.29
C GLU A 39 42.02 0.90 27.85
N LYS A 40 42.59 -0.30 27.61
CA LYS A 40 42.96 -0.78 26.27
C LYS A 40 41.78 -1.20 25.41
N VAL A 41 40.72 -1.74 26.00
CA VAL A 41 39.51 -2.11 25.27
C VAL A 41 38.47 -0.98 25.25
N HIS A 42 38.75 0.17 25.89
CA HIS A 42 37.83 1.29 26.06
C HIS A 42 36.47 0.87 26.67
N ARG A 43 36.50 0.00 27.68
CA ARG A 43 35.31 -0.47 28.42
C ARG A 43 35.47 -0.22 29.92
N THR A 44 34.40 -0.46 30.66
CA THR A 44 34.44 -0.36 32.12
C THR A 44 35.22 -1.54 32.72
N THR A 45 35.82 -1.34 33.89
CA THR A 45 36.44 -2.42 34.66
C THR A 45 35.45 -3.52 35.03
N ARG A 46 34.17 -3.16 35.20
CA ARG A 46 33.08 -4.12 35.39
C ARG A 46 32.94 -5.07 34.19
N PHE A 47 32.94 -4.53 32.96
CA PHE A 47 32.91 -5.35 31.75
C PHE A 47 34.09 -6.33 31.69
N VAL A 48 35.31 -5.86 32.00
CA VAL A 48 36.49 -6.74 32.04
C VAL A 48 36.32 -7.83 33.10
N THR A 49 35.83 -7.50 34.29
CA THR A 49 35.63 -8.48 35.37
C THR A 49 34.61 -9.56 34.99
N GLU A 50 33.51 -9.18 34.31
CA GLU A 50 32.48 -10.12 33.87
C GLU A 50 32.97 -11.11 32.79
N TRP A 51 33.92 -10.68 31.95
CA TRP A 51 34.36 -11.43 30.76
C TRP A 51 35.73 -12.09 30.88
N TRP A 52 36.64 -11.56 31.69
CA TRP A 52 38.02 -12.04 31.72
C TRP A 52 38.15 -13.47 32.27
N GLU A 53 37.17 -13.99 33.00
CA GLU A 53 37.14 -15.37 33.54
C GLU A 53 36.40 -16.35 32.63
N LYS A 54 35.84 -15.86 31.52
CA LYS A 54 35.11 -16.67 30.55
C LYS A 54 36.05 -17.41 29.60
N SER A 55 35.53 -18.41 28.90
CA SER A 55 36.21 -19.07 27.79
C SER A 55 35.95 -18.33 26.48
N TYR A 56 36.79 -18.59 25.46
CA TYR A 56 36.60 -18.01 24.12
C TYR A 56 35.20 -18.36 23.56
N ASP A 57 34.71 -19.59 23.75
CA ASP A 57 33.39 -20.02 23.28
C ASP A 57 32.24 -19.13 23.81
N GLN A 58 32.35 -18.69 25.06
CA GLN A 58 31.35 -17.82 25.68
C GLN A 58 31.35 -16.39 25.08
N CYS A 59 32.43 -15.97 24.42
CA CYS A 59 32.49 -14.67 23.74
C CYS A 59 31.59 -14.63 22.49
N PHE A 60 31.35 -15.79 21.88
CA PHE A 60 30.54 -15.97 20.68
C PHE A 60 29.06 -16.27 20.98
N ALA A 61 28.67 -16.29 22.26
CA ALA A 61 27.28 -16.49 22.63
C ALA A 61 26.40 -15.37 22.04
N ASP A 62 25.41 -15.76 21.24
CA ASP A 62 24.49 -14.83 20.60
C ASP A 62 23.40 -14.37 21.58
N TYR A 63 23.51 -13.12 22.03
CA TYR A 63 22.52 -12.46 22.89
C TYR A 63 21.41 -11.75 22.09
N SER A 64 21.35 -11.92 20.76
CA SER A 64 20.29 -11.34 19.90
C SER A 64 18.86 -11.72 20.34
N ASN A 65 18.73 -12.85 21.04
CA ASN A 65 17.47 -13.39 21.55
C ASN A 65 17.13 -13.02 23.00
N SER A 66 17.92 -12.16 23.66
CA SER A 66 17.66 -11.70 25.03
C SER A 66 16.58 -10.63 25.15
N GLY A 67 15.99 -10.21 24.02
CA GLY A 67 14.89 -9.23 23.99
C GLY A 67 13.56 -9.77 24.53
N PRO A 68 12.61 -8.87 24.89
CA PRO A 68 11.28 -9.28 25.30
C PRO A 68 10.61 -10.15 24.24
N LYS A 69 10.10 -11.32 24.63
CA LYS A 69 9.33 -12.20 23.73
C LYS A 69 8.12 -11.42 23.19
N LEU A 70 7.84 -11.59 21.89
CA LEU A 70 6.62 -11.07 21.26
C LEU A 70 5.40 -11.53 22.08
N LYS A 71 4.55 -10.59 22.49
CA LYS A 71 3.30 -10.84 23.23
C LYS A 71 2.21 -11.59 22.42
N LEU A 72 2.56 -12.19 21.29
CA LEU A 72 1.62 -12.92 20.44
C LEU A 72 1.78 -14.42 20.69
N SER A 73 0.70 -15.04 21.15
CA SER A 73 0.56 -16.50 21.16
C SER A 73 0.60 -17.07 19.75
N GLN A 74 0.81 -18.38 19.63
CA GLN A 74 0.81 -19.03 18.33
C GLN A 74 -0.56 -18.92 17.64
N ALA A 75 -1.65 -19.09 18.40
CA ALA A 75 -3.01 -18.95 17.88
C ALA A 75 -3.29 -17.54 17.31
N SER A 76 -2.78 -16.49 17.98
CA SER A 76 -2.82 -15.12 17.49
C SER A 76 -2.02 -14.93 16.20
N ARG A 77 -0.83 -15.53 16.08
CA ARG A 77 -0.01 -15.48 14.86
C ARG A 77 -0.71 -16.15 13.68
N ASP A 78 -1.27 -17.33 13.90
CA ASP A 78 -2.00 -18.07 12.86
C ASP A 78 -3.21 -17.27 12.37
N THR A 79 -3.90 -16.57 13.28
CA THR A 79 -5.00 -15.67 12.93
C THR A 79 -4.52 -14.50 12.07
N ILE A 80 -3.37 -13.89 12.40
CA ILE A 80 -2.79 -12.79 11.61
C ILE A 80 -2.37 -13.28 10.22
N LEU A 81 -1.73 -14.45 10.11
CA LEU A 81 -1.30 -15.04 8.84
C LEU A 81 -2.51 -15.39 7.97
N ASN A 82 -3.52 -16.07 8.52
CA ASN A 82 -4.75 -16.41 7.81
C ASN A 82 -5.56 -15.19 7.34
N ALA A 83 -5.41 -14.06 8.03
CA ALA A 83 -6.00 -12.79 7.62
C ALA A 83 -5.15 -12.05 6.57
N SER A 84 -3.85 -12.35 6.48
CA SER A 84 -2.91 -11.71 5.56
C SER A 84 -3.03 -12.34 4.18
N GLY A 85 -3.74 -11.66 3.28
CA GLY A 85 -4.15 -12.17 1.96
C GLY A 85 -5.64 -11.99 1.68
N LYS A 86 -6.44 -11.72 2.72
CA LYS A 86 -7.86 -11.40 2.59
C LYS A 86 -8.06 -9.89 2.49
N GLN A 87 -8.96 -9.47 1.59
CA GLN A 87 -9.34 -8.07 1.49
C GLN A 87 -10.04 -7.59 2.78
N ARG A 88 -9.92 -6.30 3.09
CA ARG A 88 -10.60 -5.61 4.21
C ARG A 88 -10.23 -6.11 5.62
N LYS A 89 -9.16 -6.89 5.78
CA LYS A 89 -8.64 -7.31 7.10
C LYS A 89 -7.56 -6.36 7.63
N SER A 90 -7.99 -5.17 8.06
CA SER A 90 -7.12 -4.19 8.72
C SER A 90 -6.59 -4.71 10.06
N CYS A 91 -5.49 -4.13 10.56
CA CYS A 91 -4.93 -4.54 11.84
C CYS A 91 -5.94 -4.41 13.00
N SER A 92 -6.82 -3.41 12.97
CA SER A 92 -7.88 -3.25 13.97
C SER A 92 -8.95 -4.35 13.89
N VAL A 93 -9.33 -4.76 12.68
CA VAL A 93 -10.28 -5.87 12.48
C VAL A 93 -9.67 -7.18 12.98
N VAL A 94 -8.39 -7.42 12.68
CA VAL A 94 -7.68 -8.63 13.14
C VAL A 94 -7.51 -8.62 14.67
N ALA A 95 -7.23 -7.46 15.28
CA ALA A 95 -7.17 -7.32 16.74
C ALA A 95 -8.50 -7.71 17.40
N LYS A 96 -9.62 -7.24 16.85
CA LYS A 96 -10.96 -7.61 17.33
C LYS A 96 -11.22 -9.11 17.18
N GLU A 97 -10.85 -9.70 16.05
CA GLU A 97 -11.00 -11.12 15.78
C GLU A 97 -10.19 -11.99 16.75
N ILE A 98 -8.97 -11.57 17.11
CA ILE A 98 -8.14 -12.24 18.11
C ILE A 98 -8.78 -12.15 19.49
N ALA A 99 -9.27 -10.96 19.88
CA ALA A 99 -9.93 -10.78 21.16
C ALA A 99 -11.21 -11.63 21.28
N GLU A 100 -12.00 -11.71 20.21
CA GLU A 100 -13.24 -12.50 20.16
C GLU A 100 -12.97 -14.02 20.16
N LYS A 101 -11.95 -14.49 19.42
CA LYS A 101 -11.68 -15.94 19.29
C LYS A 101 -10.85 -16.52 20.42
N HIS A 102 -9.87 -15.77 20.89
CA HIS A 102 -8.83 -16.29 21.80
C HIS A 102 -8.85 -15.62 23.17
N GLY A 103 -9.72 -14.62 23.39
CA GLY A 103 -9.75 -13.84 24.63
C GLY A 103 -8.49 -13.00 24.84
N GLU A 104 -7.66 -12.82 23.81
CA GLU A 104 -6.38 -12.12 23.90
C GLU A 104 -6.52 -10.67 23.44
N TYR A 105 -6.11 -9.72 24.27
CA TYR A 105 -6.06 -8.32 23.88
C TYR A 105 -4.74 -7.98 23.19
N VAL A 106 -4.80 -7.75 21.88
CA VAL A 106 -3.64 -7.39 21.06
C VAL A 106 -3.85 -6.01 20.42
N VAL A 107 -2.92 -5.09 20.67
CA VAL A 107 -2.93 -3.76 20.04
C VAL A 107 -2.65 -3.86 18.53
N PRO A 108 -3.37 -3.11 17.67
CA PRO A 108 -3.19 -3.15 16.20
C PRO A 108 -1.74 -2.90 15.75
N ARG A 109 -0.99 -2.09 16.50
CA ARG A 109 0.44 -1.84 16.22
C ARG A 109 1.30 -3.09 16.33
N THR A 110 1.02 -3.98 17.29
CA THR A 110 1.73 -5.25 17.45
C THR A 110 1.51 -6.16 16.25
N ILE A 111 0.27 -6.20 15.72
CA ILE A 111 -0.07 -6.95 14.51
C ILE A 111 0.68 -6.38 13.29
N ASN A 112 0.75 -5.06 13.17
CA ASN A 112 1.49 -4.42 12.08
C ASN A 112 2.99 -4.75 12.13
N ASN A 113 3.60 -4.65 13.32
CA ASN A 113 5.01 -4.99 13.52
C ASN A 113 5.30 -6.46 13.19
N TYR A 114 4.40 -7.37 13.59
CA TYR A 114 4.51 -8.79 13.26
C TYR A 114 4.46 -9.00 11.75
N ARG A 115 3.49 -8.42 11.04
CA ARG A 115 3.40 -8.50 9.57
C ARG A 115 4.66 -8.03 8.88
N HIS A 116 5.23 -6.89 9.29
CA HIS A 116 6.49 -6.40 8.74
C HIS A 116 7.66 -7.35 9.00
N ARG A 117 7.75 -7.93 10.20
CA ARG A 117 8.80 -8.89 10.56
C ARG A 117 8.74 -10.16 9.72
N GLU A 118 7.53 -10.65 9.43
CA GLU A 118 7.28 -11.80 8.55
C GLU A 118 7.40 -11.43 7.05
N GLY A 119 7.82 -10.21 6.71
CA GLY A 119 7.99 -9.77 5.32
C GLY A 119 6.68 -9.50 4.56
N LEU A 120 5.53 -9.47 5.24
CA LEU A 120 4.24 -9.18 4.63
C LEU A 120 4.13 -7.69 4.29
N LYS A 121 3.68 -7.40 3.06
CA LYS A 121 3.54 -6.04 2.54
C LYS A 121 2.08 -5.71 2.24
N PRO A 122 1.63 -4.47 2.51
CA PRO A 122 0.33 -4.02 2.07
C PRO A 122 0.34 -3.80 0.56
N PHE A 123 -0.70 -4.27 -0.13
CA PHE A 123 -0.91 -4.02 -1.55
C PHE A 123 -2.25 -3.33 -1.77
N HIS A 124 -2.27 -2.36 -2.69
CA HIS A 124 -3.52 -1.76 -3.15
C HIS A 124 -4.20 -2.73 -4.12
N VAL A 125 -5.38 -3.22 -3.76
CA VAL A 125 -6.15 -4.07 -4.66
C VAL A 125 -7.07 -3.18 -5.49
N ILE A 126 -6.81 -3.12 -6.79
CA ILE A 126 -7.66 -2.41 -7.75
C ILE A 126 -8.96 -3.22 -7.92
N PRO A 127 -10.14 -2.66 -7.63
CA PRO A 127 -11.41 -3.34 -7.86
C PRO A 127 -11.54 -3.64 -9.35
N LYS A 128 -11.70 -4.93 -9.69
CA LYS A 128 -11.99 -5.35 -11.06
C LYS A 128 -13.49 -5.29 -11.27
N SER A 129 -13.92 -4.85 -12.45
CA SER A 129 -15.33 -4.94 -12.86
C SER A 129 -15.80 -6.39 -12.75
N LEU A 130 -16.97 -6.61 -12.16
CA LEU A 130 -17.60 -7.93 -12.18
C LEU A 130 -17.99 -8.25 -13.63
N LYS A 131 -17.36 -9.25 -14.23
CA LYS A 131 -17.67 -9.74 -15.57
C LYS A 131 -18.20 -11.15 -15.45
N THR A 132 -19.26 -11.45 -16.21
CA THR A 132 -19.72 -12.83 -16.40
C THR A 132 -18.70 -13.61 -17.23
N GLU A 133 -18.76 -14.93 -17.20
CA GLU A 133 -17.90 -15.79 -18.02
C GLU A 133 -18.07 -15.48 -19.51
N THR A 134 -19.31 -15.25 -19.97
CA THR A 134 -19.62 -14.83 -21.35
C THR A 134 -18.89 -13.55 -21.72
N HIS A 135 -18.98 -12.50 -20.89
CA HIS A 135 -18.27 -11.23 -21.16
C HIS A 135 -16.75 -11.37 -21.13
N ILE A 136 -16.20 -12.33 -20.38
CA ILE A 136 -14.77 -12.63 -20.41
C ILE A 136 -14.42 -13.29 -21.75
N SER A 137 -15.18 -14.30 -22.16
CA SER A 137 -14.95 -15.02 -23.42
C SER A 137 -15.06 -14.11 -24.63
N ASP A 138 -16.10 -13.30 -24.71
CA ASP A 138 -16.33 -12.39 -25.86
C ASP A 138 -15.18 -11.37 -25.98
N ARG A 139 -14.68 -10.87 -24.85
CA ARG A 139 -13.54 -9.94 -24.84
C ARG A 139 -12.26 -10.63 -25.27
N LEU A 140 -12.02 -11.86 -24.82
CA LEU A 140 -10.84 -12.63 -25.24
C LEU A 140 -10.90 -12.93 -26.73
N TRP A 141 -12.07 -13.34 -27.24
CA TRP A 141 -12.29 -13.55 -28.67
C TRP A 141 -12.05 -12.27 -29.47
N LEU A 142 -12.61 -11.12 -29.05
CA LEU A 142 -12.40 -9.85 -29.73
C LEU A 142 -10.91 -9.45 -29.74
N CYS A 143 -10.21 -9.61 -28.62
CA CYS A 143 -8.78 -9.34 -28.53
C CYS A 143 -7.95 -10.25 -29.44
N ASP A 144 -8.31 -11.54 -29.53
CA ASP A 144 -7.63 -12.49 -30.40
C ASP A 144 -7.88 -12.16 -31.87
N TRP A 145 -9.11 -11.80 -32.22
CA TRP A 145 -9.46 -11.35 -33.57
C TRP A 145 -8.76 -10.05 -33.97
N LEU A 146 -8.62 -9.09 -33.06
CA LEU A 146 -7.91 -7.83 -33.28
C LEU A 146 -6.37 -7.97 -33.25
N LYS A 147 -5.84 -9.11 -32.80
CA LYS A 147 -4.40 -9.31 -32.63
C LYS A 147 -3.63 -9.23 -33.94
N ASP A 148 -4.25 -9.67 -35.02
CA ASP A 148 -3.65 -9.71 -36.36
C ASP A 148 -3.84 -8.38 -37.12
N TRP A 149 -4.52 -7.39 -36.51
CA TRP A 149 -4.69 -6.08 -37.11
C TRP A 149 -3.37 -5.30 -37.14
N THR A 150 -3.09 -4.71 -38.29
CA THR A 150 -1.93 -3.85 -38.51
C THR A 150 -2.24 -2.41 -38.11
N LYS A 151 -1.20 -1.57 -38.10
CA LYS A 151 -1.37 -0.13 -37.89
C LYS A 151 -2.33 0.48 -38.91
N GLU A 152 -2.32 0.02 -40.16
CA GLU A 152 -3.19 0.54 -41.21
C GLU A 152 -4.66 0.24 -40.92
N ASP A 153 -4.96 -0.96 -40.44
CA ASP A 153 -6.33 -1.36 -40.07
C ASP A 153 -6.90 -0.43 -38.97
N PHE A 154 -6.08 -0.08 -37.98
CA PHE A 154 -6.48 0.88 -36.93
C PHE A 154 -6.65 2.32 -37.44
N LEU A 155 -6.04 2.72 -38.56
CA LEU A 155 -6.25 4.06 -39.13
C LEU A 155 -7.67 4.22 -39.71
N HIS A 156 -8.31 3.12 -40.08
CA HIS A 156 -9.68 3.07 -40.59
C HIS A 156 -10.75 2.95 -39.49
N LEU A 157 -10.33 2.79 -38.23
CA LEU A 157 -11.23 2.74 -37.09
C LEU A 157 -11.73 4.15 -36.73
N ALA A 158 -13.04 4.27 -36.50
CA ALA A 158 -13.67 5.48 -35.98
C ALA A 158 -14.40 5.17 -34.65
N PRO A 159 -13.70 5.10 -33.51
CA PRO A 159 -14.35 4.92 -32.22
C PRO A 159 -15.36 6.03 -31.95
N SER A 160 -16.45 5.66 -31.29
CA SER A 160 -17.44 6.60 -30.79
C SER A 160 -17.93 6.18 -29.41
N ASP A 161 -18.38 7.15 -28.62
CA ASP A 161 -19.01 6.91 -27.31
C ASP A 161 -19.89 8.10 -26.92
N GLU A 162 -20.81 7.86 -25.98
CA GLU A 162 -21.71 8.85 -25.40
C GLU A 162 -21.31 9.19 -23.96
N PHE A 163 -21.27 10.48 -23.65
CA PHE A 163 -20.95 10.98 -22.32
C PHE A 163 -22.01 11.96 -21.82
N TYR A 164 -22.14 12.06 -20.50
CA TYR A 164 -22.99 13.04 -19.84
C TYR A 164 -22.14 13.99 -19.02
N VAL A 165 -22.31 15.29 -19.26
CA VAL A 165 -21.70 16.34 -18.46
C VAL A 165 -22.78 16.98 -17.61
N TRP A 166 -22.71 16.76 -16.29
CA TRP A 166 -23.64 17.34 -15.34
C TRP A 166 -23.39 18.85 -15.22
N THR A 167 -24.45 19.65 -15.38
CA THR A 167 -24.36 21.12 -15.24
C THR A 167 -24.03 21.52 -13.80
N VAL A 168 -24.48 20.73 -12.83
CA VAL A 168 -24.12 20.84 -11.42
C VAL A 168 -23.35 19.58 -11.02
N ARG A 169 -22.07 19.74 -10.66
CA ARG A 169 -21.23 18.63 -10.21
C ARG A 169 -21.74 18.09 -8.87
N ARG A 170 -21.82 16.76 -8.74
CA ARG A 170 -22.05 16.11 -7.44
C ARG A 170 -20.89 16.39 -6.48
N PRO A 171 -21.17 16.69 -5.19
CA PRO A 171 -20.12 16.86 -4.21
C PRO A 171 -19.29 15.58 -4.08
N ASN A 172 -17.96 15.74 -4.10
CA ASN A 172 -17.01 14.70 -3.80
C ASN A 172 -16.73 14.73 -2.30
N TYR A 173 -17.47 13.94 -1.51
CA TYR A 173 -17.39 13.92 -0.05
C TYR A 173 -16.00 13.61 0.54
N GLN A 174 -15.06 13.07 -0.25
CA GLN A 174 -13.68 12.88 0.21
C GLN A 174 -12.83 14.14 0.06
N ASN A 175 -13.01 14.88 -1.04
CA ASN A 175 -12.21 16.06 -1.37
C ASN A 175 -12.87 17.37 -0.93
N ASP A 176 -14.19 17.40 -0.85
CA ASP A 176 -15.00 18.58 -0.49
C ASP A 176 -15.28 18.59 1.02
N ARG A 177 -14.28 18.22 1.83
CA ARG A 177 -14.39 18.24 3.30
C ARG A 177 -14.25 19.66 3.81
N ILE A 178 -15.34 20.18 4.36
CA ILE A 178 -15.35 21.45 5.07
C ILE A 178 -15.02 21.17 6.54
N TRP A 179 -13.99 21.81 7.06
CA TRP A 179 -13.68 21.79 8.48
C TRP A 179 -14.32 23.02 9.13
N ALA A 180 -15.27 22.81 10.02
CA ALA A 180 -16.00 23.86 10.74
C ALA A 180 -16.04 23.54 12.24
N ARG A 181 -16.26 24.55 13.10
CA ARG A 181 -16.36 24.33 14.56
C ARG A 181 -17.75 23.86 14.97
N SER A 182 -18.80 24.32 14.28
CA SER A 182 -20.16 23.79 14.37
C SER A 182 -20.84 23.75 12.99
N ILE A 183 -22.05 23.17 12.90
CA ILE A 183 -22.79 23.06 11.64
C ILE A 183 -23.40 24.39 11.20
N GLU A 184 -23.62 25.31 12.14
CA GLU A 184 -24.12 26.67 11.92
C GLU A 184 -23.05 27.59 11.30
N ASP A 185 -21.76 27.26 11.49
CA ASP A 185 -20.64 27.97 10.84
C ASP A 185 -20.52 27.65 9.34
N ILE A 186 -21.19 26.59 8.89
CA ILE A 186 -21.27 26.25 7.48
C ILE A 186 -22.44 27.06 6.94
N GLU A 187 -22.13 28.13 6.18
CA GLU A 187 -23.15 28.86 5.42
C GLU A 187 -24.04 27.81 4.73
N GLN A 188 -25.36 27.93 4.90
CA GLN A 188 -26.35 27.04 4.28
C GLN A 188 -26.40 27.31 2.78
N ASP A 189 -25.25 27.21 2.13
CA ASP A 189 -25.10 27.37 0.72
C ASP A 189 -25.69 26.12 0.08
N GLU A 190 -26.53 26.33 -0.92
CA GLU A 190 -27.51 25.44 -1.56
C GLU A 190 -26.96 24.09 -2.07
N ARG A 191 -25.66 23.80 -1.85
CA ARG A 191 -24.89 22.69 -2.42
C ARG A 191 -25.19 21.30 -1.87
N TYR A 192 -25.84 21.18 -0.70
CA TYR A 192 -25.96 19.88 -0.03
C TYR A 192 -27.37 19.29 0.06
N ARG A 193 -28.44 20.06 -0.12
CA ARG A 193 -29.78 19.62 0.30
C ARG A 193 -30.73 19.15 -0.78
N GLU A 194 -30.50 19.44 -2.05
CA GLU A 194 -31.27 18.81 -3.10
C GLU A 194 -30.33 18.19 -4.14
N MET A 195 -29.94 16.94 -3.88
CA MET A 195 -29.67 16.02 -4.98
C MET A 195 -30.98 15.86 -5.75
N VAL A 196 -31.28 16.80 -6.66
CA VAL A 196 -32.38 16.64 -7.59
C VAL A 196 -32.11 15.33 -8.32
N ASN A 197 -32.97 14.34 -8.16
CA ASN A 197 -32.83 13.01 -8.77
C ASN A 197 -32.70 13.07 -10.31
N HIS A 198 -32.92 14.25 -10.91
CA HIS A 198 -32.85 14.56 -12.33
C HIS A 198 -32.02 15.85 -12.54
N GLN A 199 -30.73 15.83 -12.20
CA GLN A 199 -29.84 16.95 -12.51
C GLN A 199 -29.76 17.14 -14.02
N THR A 200 -30.00 18.37 -14.50
CA THR A 200 -29.88 18.68 -15.92
C THR A 200 -28.46 18.37 -16.40
N CYS A 201 -28.34 17.56 -17.43
CA CYS A 201 -27.06 17.21 -18.04
C CYS A 201 -27.05 17.51 -19.54
N ILE A 202 -25.86 17.80 -20.04
CA ILE A 202 -25.59 17.91 -21.46
C ILE A 202 -25.09 16.55 -21.94
N GLY A 203 -25.72 16.01 -22.97
CA GLY A 203 -25.28 14.81 -23.65
C GLY A 203 -24.25 15.18 -24.71
N VAL A 204 -23.13 14.47 -24.72
CA VAL A 204 -22.08 14.67 -25.73
C VAL A 204 -21.84 13.33 -26.40
N PHE A 205 -22.12 13.28 -27.69
CA PHE A 205 -21.63 12.20 -28.55
C PHE A 205 -20.29 12.61 -29.13
N ILE A 206 -19.29 11.74 -29.05
CA ILE A 206 -17.97 11.97 -29.64
C ILE A 206 -17.65 10.80 -30.56
N MET A 207 -17.16 11.11 -31.76
CA MET A 207 -16.52 10.14 -32.64
C MET A 207 -15.20 10.72 -33.13
N PHE A 208 -14.15 9.91 -33.16
CA PHE A 208 -12.85 10.35 -33.63
C PHE A 208 -12.20 9.31 -34.53
N THR A 209 -11.31 9.78 -35.40
CA THR A 209 -10.39 8.95 -36.17
C THR A 209 -8.97 9.36 -35.81
N CYS A 210 -7.98 8.72 -36.43
CA CYS A 210 -6.57 9.13 -36.30
C CYS A 210 -6.29 10.59 -36.75
N LYS A 211 -7.23 11.25 -37.46
CA LYS A 211 -7.02 12.58 -38.05
C LYS A 211 -8.01 13.64 -37.60
N ARG A 212 -9.23 13.25 -37.23
CA ARG A 212 -10.36 14.18 -37.08
C ARG A 212 -11.23 13.80 -35.88
N LEU A 213 -11.90 14.80 -35.32
CA LEU A 213 -12.85 14.69 -34.22
C LEU A 213 -14.20 15.24 -34.67
N LEU A 214 -15.27 14.52 -34.35
CA LEU A 214 -16.66 14.92 -34.48
C LEU A 214 -17.28 14.92 -33.07
N TRP A 215 -18.07 15.93 -32.77
CA TRP A 215 -18.89 15.95 -31.57
C TRP A 215 -20.29 16.47 -31.89
N VAL A 216 -21.28 15.95 -31.17
CA VAL A 216 -22.67 16.44 -31.21
C VAL A 216 -23.14 16.65 -29.79
N ILE A 217 -23.70 17.85 -29.54
CA ILE A 217 -24.19 18.27 -28.23
C ILE A 217 -25.71 18.17 -28.22
N LYS A 218 -26.23 17.59 -27.14
CA LYS A 218 -27.67 17.48 -26.84
C LYS A 218 -27.96 18.11 -25.50
N ASP A 219 -28.71 19.21 -25.48
CA ASP A 219 -28.97 20.00 -24.27
C ASP A 219 -29.74 19.24 -23.18
N LYS A 220 -30.59 18.28 -23.58
CA LYS A 220 -31.26 17.34 -22.68
C LYS A 220 -30.58 15.98 -22.79
N GLY A 221 -29.43 15.86 -22.14
CA GLY A 221 -28.55 14.71 -22.26
C GLY A 221 -29.12 13.41 -21.73
N GLU A 222 -30.05 13.44 -20.78
CA GLU A 222 -30.46 12.32 -19.91
C GLU A 222 -30.87 11.01 -20.63
N SER A 223 -31.23 11.05 -21.91
CA SER A 223 -31.54 9.86 -22.70
C SER A 223 -31.20 10.05 -24.18
N TRP A 224 -30.85 8.96 -24.86
CA TRP A 224 -30.65 8.91 -26.31
C TRP A 224 -31.69 7.98 -26.90
N THR A 225 -32.63 8.51 -27.68
CA THR A 225 -33.59 7.66 -28.40
C THR A 225 -32.92 7.08 -29.64
N GLY A 226 -33.32 5.89 -30.05
CA GLY A 226 -32.81 5.28 -31.28
C GLY A 226 -33.08 6.15 -32.52
N GLU A 227 -34.21 6.86 -32.55
CA GLU A 227 -34.54 7.84 -33.59
C GLU A 227 -33.57 9.01 -33.63
N TYR A 228 -33.28 9.63 -32.48
CA TYR A 228 -32.31 10.72 -32.40
C TYR A 228 -30.91 10.25 -32.82
N PHE A 229 -30.51 9.05 -32.39
CA PHE A 229 -29.22 8.48 -32.78
C PHE A 229 -29.16 8.24 -34.30
N ARG A 230 -30.20 7.66 -34.90
CA ARG A 230 -30.22 7.40 -36.35
C ARG A 230 -30.25 8.69 -37.17
N ASP A 231 -31.13 9.62 -36.83
CA ASP A 231 -31.44 10.75 -37.71
C ASP A 231 -30.48 11.92 -37.48
N VAL A 232 -30.15 12.22 -36.22
CA VAL A 232 -29.25 13.33 -35.87
C VAL A 232 -27.81 12.86 -35.80
N ILE A 233 -27.50 11.81 -35.04
CA ILE A 233 -26.09 11.37 -34.88
C ILE A 233 -25.57 10.74 -36.18
N LEU A 234 -26.22 9.71 -36.70
CA LEU A 234 -25.70 8.98 -37.85
C LEU A 234 -25.89 9.76 -39.16
N THR A 235 -27.13 10.10 -39.49
CA THR A 235 -27.48 10.63 -40.82
C THR A 235 -26.98 12.06 -41.04
N GLN A 236 -27.18 12.96 -40.07
CA GLN A 236 -26.79 14.37 -40.21
C GLN A 236 -25.31 14.62 -39.92
N ASN A 237 -24.64 13.81 -39.07
CA ASN A 237 -23.30 14.11 -38.58
C ASN A 237 -22.24 13.06 -38.96
N VAL A 238 -22.41 11.79 -38.58
CA VAL A 238 -21.40 10.74 -38.78
C VAL A 238 -21.17 10.42 -40.25
N PHE A 239 -22.22 10.13 -41.03
CA PHE A 239 -22.03 9.77 -42.45
C PHE A 239 -21.40 10.91 -43.27
N PRO A 240 -21.83 12.18 -43.13
CA PRO A 240 -21.14 13.30 -43.78
C PRO A 240 -19.70 13.49 -43.30
N PHE A 241 -19.40 13.19 -42.04
CA PHE A 241 -18.04 13.28 -41.51
C PHE A 241 -17.10 12.25 -42.12
N LEU A 242 -17.55 10.99 -42.25
CA LEU A 242 -16.77 9.87 -42.78
C LEU A 242 -16.58 9.93 -44.30
N LYS A 243 -17.47 10.62 -45.02
CA LYS A 243 -17.34 10.83 -46.49
C LYS A 243 -16.31 11.90 -46.88
N LYS A 244 -15.85 12.70 -45.92
CA LYS A 244 -14.89 13.80 -46.11
C LYS A 244 -13.48 13.36 -45.74
#